data_AF-K2HH16-F1
#
_entry.id   AF-K2HH16-F1
#
_cell.length_a   1.000
_cell.length_b   1.000
_cell.length_c   1.000
_cell.angle_alpha   90.00
_cell.angle_beta   90.00
_cell.angle_gamma   90.00
#
_symmetry.space_group_name_H-M   'P 1'
#
loop_
_entity.id
_entity.type
_entity.pdbx_description
1 polymer ?
#
loop_
_entity_poly.entity_id
_entity_poly.type
_entity_poly.pdbx_seq_one_letter_code
_entity_poly.pdbx_strand_id
1 'polypeptide(L)'
;MSEIDLLKRSSFVWEDLFGDDAALMASGFSAWSGVFFLEGRWHAVGGARGQPTCLLGVGDRTVCLAQADDWLNEHESDESAFKSKRWLTQTPTEKQLQYLSPAQRQDCGLTRYRASALITFQFNRRDIRRLVMSAAPERRAA
;
A
#
# COMPACT_ATOMS: atom_id res chain seq x y z
N MET A 1 -11.61 -14.13 12.26
CA MET A 1 -11.81 -13.18 11.17
C MET A 1 -10.84 -13.56 10.07
N SER A 2 -11.31 -13.83 8.85
CA SER A 2 -10.41 -14.15 7.74
C SER A 2 -9.90 -12.86 7.09
N GLU A 3 -8.76 -12.93 6.42
CA GLU A 3 -8.20 -11.81 5.66
C GLU A 3 -9.17 -11.27 4.59
N ILE A 4 -9.89 -12.18 3.93
CA ILE A 4 -10.92 -11.83 2.93
C ILE A 4 -12.03 -10.99 3.59
N ASP A 5 -12.41 -11.29 4.83
CA ASP A 5 -13.41 -10.51 5.56
C ASP A 5 -12.89 -9.12 5.90
N LEU A 6 -11.60 -8.99 6.16
CA LEU A 6 -10.95 -7.70 6.44
C LEU A 6 -10.91 -6.84 5.17
N LEU A 7 -10.46 -7.39 4.05
CA LEU A 7 -10.42 -6.68 2.76
C LEU A 7 -11.81 -6.27 2.28
N LYS A 8 -12.85 -7.09 2.52
CA LYS A 8 -14.24 -6.75 2.16
C LYS A 8 -14.82 -5.60 2.99
N ARG A 9 -14.32 -5.41 4.21
CA ARG A 9 -14.78 -4.37 5.15
C ARG A 9 -13.94 -3.10 5.08
N SER A 10 -12.72 -3.19 4.54
CA SER A 10 -11.86 -2.04 4.33
C SER A 10 -12.57 -0.97 3.52
N SER A 11 -12.42 0.27 3.97
CA SER A 11 -12.82 1.47 3.25
C SER A 11 -12.01 1.69 1.96
N PHE A 12 -10.89 0.97 1.81
CA PHE A 12 -9.90 1.17 0.76
C PHE A 12 -9.76 -0.07 -0.11
N VAL A 13 -9.36 0.15 -1.37
CA VAL A 13 -8.95 -0.95 -2.26
C VAL A 13 -7.49 -1.26 -1.98
N TRP A 14 -7.17 -2.54 -1.80
CA TRP A 14 -5.80 -3.02 -1.62
C TRP A 14 -5.29 -3.57 -2.94
N GLU A 15 -4.25 -2.93 -3.47
CA GLU A 15 -3.65 -3.28 -4.76
C GLU A 15 -2.38 -4.10 -4.54
N ASP A 16 -2.27 -5.22 -5.26
CA ASP A 16 -1.01 -5.95 -5.39
C ASP A 16 -0.09 -5.22 -6.39
N LEU A 17 1.04 -4.74 -5.86
CA LEU A 17 2.00 -3.95 -6.60
C LEU A 17 2.78 -4.77 -7.63
N PHE A 18 2.99 -6.06 -7.39
CA PHE A 18 3.88 -6.91 -8.20
C PHE A 18 3.20 -8.13 -8.80
N GLY A 19 1.99 -8.49 -8.35
CA GLY A 19 1.24 -9.63 -8.86
C GLY A 19 1.64 -10.96 -8.22
N ASP A 20 2.45 -10.93 -7.15
CA ASP A 20 2.92 -12.09 -6.38
C ASP A 20 2.31 -12.16 -4.98
N ASP A 21 1.29 -11.33 -4.71
CA ASP A 21 0.62 -11.16 -3.43
C ASP A 21 1.52 -10.72 -2.26
N ALA A 22 2.82 -10.47 -2.50
CA ALA A 22 3.84 -10.20 -1.47
C ALA A 22 3.93 -8.72 -1.06
N ALA A 23 3.30 -7.82 -1.83
CA ALA A 23 3.26 -6.40 -1.52
C ALA A 23 1.88 -5.82 -1.85
N LEU A 24 1.06 -5.64 -0.81
CA LEU A 24 -0.24 -4.98 -0.93
C LEU A 24 -0.13 -3.52 -0.50
N MET A 25 -0.80 -2.62 -1.19
CA MET A 25 -0.81 -1.21 -0.86
C MET A 25 -2.19 -0.58 -1.08
N ALA A 26 -2.56 0.32 -0.18
CA ALA A 26 -3.73 1.17 -0.31
C ALA A 26 -3.34 2.65 -0.16
N SER A 27 -4.03 3.53 -0.90
CA SER A 27 -3.74 4.97 -0.89
C SER A 27 -5.02 5.82 -0.91
N GLY A 28 -5.17 6.65 0.11
CA GLY A 28 -6.21 7.67 0.19
C GLY A 28 -5.78 8.98 -0.47
N PHE A 29 -6.15 10.12 0.13
CA PHE A 29 -5.71 11.45 -0.29
C PHE A 29 -4.65 12.03 0.64
N SER A 30 -4.84 11.88 1.96
CA SER A 30 -3.87 12.33 2.95
C SER A 30 -3.00 11.20 3.49
N ALA A 31 -3.43 9.94 3.41
CA ALA A 31 -2.72 8.80 3.97
C ALA A 31 -2.50 7.66 2.96
N TRP A 32 -1.53 6.82 3.27
CA TRP A 32 -1.27 5.57 2.58
C TRP A 32 -0.77 4.52 3.57
N SER A 33 -1.00 3.25 3.26
CA SER A 33 -0.38 2.14 3.98
C SER A 33 -0.13 0.96 3.07
N GLY A 34 0.78 0.09 3.48
CA GLY A 34 1.12 -1.11 2.73
C GLY A 34 1.63 -2.21 3.64
N VAL A 35 1.48 -3.45 3.18
CA VAL A 35 2.02 -4.63 3.83
C VAL A 35 2.99 -5.34 2.89
N PHE A 36 4.16 -5.66 3.41
CA PHE A 36 5.28 -6.21 2.63
C PHE A 36 5.80 -7.50 3.26
N PHE A 37 5.88 -8.55 2.46
CA PHE A 37 6.46 -9.82 2.87
C PHE A 37 7.99 -9.79 2.70
N LEU A 38 8.71 -10.14 3.75
CA LEU A 38 10.15 -10.33 3.71
C LEU A 38 10.57 -11.41 4.73
N GLU A 39 11.38 -12.37 4.28
CA GLU A 39 12.00 -13.40 5.13
C GLU A 39 11.00 -14.13 6.08
N GLY A 40 9.82 -14.47 5.56
CA GLY A 40 8.82 -15.24 6.31
C GLY A 40 7.92 -14.39 7.22
N ARG A 41 8.05 -13.06 7.21
CA ARG A 41 7.22 -12.15 8.01
C ARG A 41 6.60 -11.05 7.18
N TRP A 42 5.43 -10.59 7.62
CA TRP A 42 4.77 -9.42 7.06
C TRP A 42 5.17 -8.18 7.84
N HIS A 43 5.28 -7.06 7.13
CA HIS A 43 5.67 -5.77 7.65
C HIS A 43 4.64 -4.75 7.21
N ALA A 44 3.91 -4.17 8.16
CA ALA A 44 2.98 -3.08 7.92
C ALA A 44 3.72 -1.74 8.00
N VAL A 45 3.53 -0.89 7.00
CA VAL A 45 4.15 0.45 6.91
C VAL A 45 3.08 1.45 6.53
N GLY A 46 3.10 2.61 7.18
CA GLY A 46 2.15 3.70 6.95
C GLY A 46 2.85 5.02 6.75
N GLY A 47 2.21 5.93 6.04
CA GLY A 47 2.61 7.32 5.94
C GLY A 47 1.40 8.22 5.70
N ALA A 48 1.54 9.51 6.03
CA ALA A 48 0.49 10.48 5.81
C ALA A 48 1.08 11.87 5.54
N ARG A 49 0.27 12.79 5.02
CA ARG A 49 0.67 14.17 4.77
C ARG A 49 1.06 14.83 6.09
N GLY A 50 2.31 15.26 6.20
CA GLY A 50 2.85 15.85 7.43
C GLY A 50 3.30 14.83 8.48
N GLN A 51 3.22 13.53 8.17
CA GLN A 51 3.75 12.47 9.03
C GLN A 51 4.82 11.65 8.29
N PRO A 52 5.92 11.29 8.97
CA PRO A 52 6.96 10.47 8.37
C PRO A 52 6.46 9.05 8.12
N THR A 53 7.03 8.39 7.13
CA THR A 53 6.84 6.95 6.91
C THR A 53 7.32 6.17 8.13
N CYS A 54 6.46 5.31 8.69
CA CYS A 54 6.73 4.56 9.91
C CYS A 54 6.33 3.08 9.79
N LEU A 55 6.98 2.24 10.59
CA LEU A 55 6.64 0.82 10.74
C LEU A 55 5.45 0.72 11.70
N LEU A 56 4.37 0.07 11.26
CA LEU A 56 3.15 -0.11 12.04
C LEU A 56 3.18 -1.43 12.81
N GLY A 57 3.74 -2.49 12.21
CA GLY A 57 3.82 -3.80 12.87
C GLY A 57 4.54 -4.84 12.03
N VAL A 58 4.94 -5.94 12.69
CA VAL A 58 5.62 -7.09 12.08
C VAL A 58 4.99 -8.37 12.59
N GLY A 59 4.65 -9.31 11.69
CA GLY A 59 4.07 -10.59 12.09
C GLY A 59 3.31 -11.28 10.97
N ASP A 60 2.09 -11.72 11.29
CA ASP A 60 1.19 -12.42 10.37
C ASP A 60 0.54 -11.45 9.38
N ARG A 61 0.23 -11.95 8.18
CA ARG A 61 -0.37 -11.16 7.09
C ARG A 61 -1.61 -10.41 7.54
N THR A 62 -2.57 -11.13 8.15
CA THR A 62 -3.84 -10.55 8.58
C THR A 62 -3.65 -9.50 9.67
N VAL A 63 -2.67 -9.67 10.57
CA VAL A 63 -2.38 -8.71 11.64
C VAL A 63 -1.72 -7.44 11.09
N CYS A 64 -0.78 -7.59 10.17
CA CYS A 64 -0.17 -6.45 9.49
C CYS A 64 -1.20 -5.70 8.63
N LEU A 65 -2.06 -6.44 7.94
CA LEU A 65 -3.11 -5.86 7.10
C LEU A 65 -4.13 -5.09 7.94
N ALA A 66 -4.52 -5.62 9.10
CA ALA A 66 -5.38 -4.91 10.06
C ALA A 66 -4.75 -3.60 10.53
N GLN A 67 -3.50 -3.62 10.99
CA GLN A 67 -2.80 -2.42 11.45
C GLN A 67 -2.64 -1.37 10.33
N ALA A 68 -2.40 -1.82 9.11
CA ALA A 68 -2.28 -0.94 7.95
C ALA A 68 -3.64 -0.35 7.54
N ASP A 69 -4.74 -1.09 7.68
CA ASP A 69 -6.11 -0.59 7.49
C ASP A 69 -6.51 0.41 8.57
N ASP A 70 -6.24 0.09 9.85
CA ASP A 70 -6.48 0.99 10.98
C ASP A 70 -5.75 2.32 10.80
N TRP A 71 -4.48 2.28 10.36
CA TRP A 71 -3.71 3.48 10.04
C TRP A 71 -4.42 4.39 9.04
N LEU A 72 -4.94 3.81 7.96
CA LEU A 72 -5.66 4.56 6.94
C LEU A 72 -6.96 5.15 7.49
N ASN A 73 -7.74 4.39 8.25
CA ASN A 73 -8.97 4.89 8.84
C ASN A 73 -8.71 6.01 9.88
N GLU A 74 -7.57 6.01 10.56
CA GLU A 74 -7.19 7.04 11.52
C GLU A 74 -6.62 8.31 10.87
N HIS A 75 -5.81 8.17 9.81
CA HIS A 75 -5.02 9.27 9.24
C HIS A 75 -5.64 9.88 7.98
N GLU A 76 -6.64 9.24 7.42
CA GLU A 76 -7.37 9.77 6.29
C GLU A 76 -8.46 10.73 6.77
N SER A 77 -8.25 12.03 6.55
CA SER A 77 -9.04 13.09 7.18
C SER A 77 -10.25 13.54 6.37
N ASP A 78 -10.35 13.09 5.12
CA ASP A 78 -11.34 13.57 4.17
C ASP A 78 -12.41 12.48 3.96
N GLU A 79 -13.68 12.76 4.27
CA GLU A 79 -14.80 11.86 3.96
C GLU A 79 -14.88 11.55 2.44
N SER A 80 -14.21 12.34 1.59
CA SER A 80 -14.09 12.02 0.16
C SER A 80 -13.06 10.93 -0.16
N ALA A 81 -12.26 10.48 0.82
CA ALA A 81 -11.30 9.38 0.68
C ALA A 81 -11.91 8.07 0.19
N PHE A 82 -13.23 7.92 0.37
CA PHE A 82 -14.06 7.04 -0.43
C PHE A 82 -14.16 7.56 -1.85
N LYS A 83 -13.03 7.51 -2.59
CA LYS A 83 -12.99 7.82 -4.02
C LYS A 83 -14.13 7.04 -4.66
N SER A 84 -15.05 7.74 -5.33
CA SER A 84 -16.24 7.09 -5.88
C SER A 84 -15.85 5.83 -6.64
N LYS A 85 -16.65 4.76 -6.56
CA LYS A 85 -16.37 3.50 -7.28
C LYS A 85 -15.99 3.74 -8.74
N ARG A 86 -16.61 4.74 -9.37
CA ARG A 86 -16.32 5.22 -10.72
C ARG A 86 -14.94 5.87 -10.87
N TRP A 87 -14.44 6.60 -9.89
CA TRP A 87 -13.07 7.16 -9.91
C TRP A 87 -12.03 6.05 -9.81
N LEU A 88 -12.27 5.05 -8.96
CA LEU A 88 -11.33 3.94 -8.74
C LEU A 88 -11.03 3.17 -10.03
N THR A 89 -12.06 2.97 -10.87
CA THR A 89 -11.96 2.21 -12.13
C THR A 89 -11.66 3.06 -13.36
N GLN A 90 -11.52 4.39 -13.22
CA GLN A 90 -11.21 5.25 -14.35
C GLN A 90 -9.79 5.02 -14.87
N THR A 91 -9.54 5.47 -16.10
CA THR A 91 -8.18 5.51 -16.64
C THR A 91 -7.28 6.47 -15.86
N PRO A 92 -5.97 6.17 -15.75
CA PRO A 92 -4.99 7.06 -15.15
C PRO A 92 -4.98 8.42 -15.82
N THR A 93 -4.75 9.46 -15.04
CA THR A 93 -4.56 10.81 -15.57
C THR A 93 -3.19 10.92 -16.26
N GLU A 94 -3.05 11.83 -17.23
CA GLU A 94 -1.76 12.09 -17.90
C GLU A 94 -0.64 12.40 -16.89
N LYS A 95 -0.96 13.17 -15.85
CA LYS A 95 -0.02 13.48 -14.76
C LYS A 95 0.45 12.23 -14.01
N GLN A 96 -0.43 11.26 -13.76
CA GLN A 96 -0.03 9.99 -13.15
C GLN A 96 0.88 9.19 -14.07
N LEU A 97 0.55 9.11 -15.37
CA LEU A 97 1.36 8.39 -16.35
C LEU A 97 2.80 8.90 -16.41
N GLN A 98 3.04 10.20 -16.23
CA GLN A 98 4.38 10.79 -16.20
C GLN A 98 5.30 10.18 -15.13
N TYR A 99 4.73 9.76 -13.99
CA TYR A 99 5.48 9.15 -12.88
C TYR A 99 5.56 7.62 -12.95
N LEU A 100 4.95 6.99 -13.95
CA LEU A 100 5.01 5.55 -14.16
C LEU A 100 6.07 5.18 -15.20
N SER A 101 6.73 4.04 -14.99
CA SER A 101 7.66 3.45 -15.96
C SER A 101 6.92 2.96 -17.22
N PRO A 102 7.61 2.82 -18.38
CA PRO A 102 7.00 2.30 -19.59
C PRO A 102 6.31 0.93 -19.41
N ALA A 103 6.91 0.04 -18.61
CA ALA A 103 6.34 -1.28 -18.32
C ALA A 103 5.01 -1.17 -17.55
N GLN A 104 4.94 -0.28 -16.55
CA GLN A 104 3.70 -0.05 -15.79
C GLN A 104 2.60 0.59 -16.65
N ARG A 105 2.95 1.44 -17.63
CA ARG A 105 1.97 2.07 -18.52
C ARG A 105 1.35 1.09 -19.52
N GLN A 106 2.02 -0.03 -19.80
CA GLN A 106 1.54 -1.05 -20.73
C GLN A 106 0.63 -2.10 -20.05
N ASP A 107 0.40 -1.98 -18.74
CA ASP A 107 -0.54 -2.85 -18.03
C ASP A 107 -1.98 -2.57 -18.47
N CYS A 108 -2.60 -3.55 -19.13
CA CYS A 108 -3.98 -3.49 -19.62
C CYS A 108 -5.02 -3.29 -18.50
N GLY A 109 -4.65 -3.54 -17.23
CA GLY A 109 -5.50 -3.33 -16.06
C GLY A 109 -5.19 -2.06 -15.27
N LEU A 110 -4.34 -1.15 -15.78
CA LEU A 110 -3.91 0.03 -15.03
C LEU A 110 -5.08 1.00 -14.81
N THR A 111 -5.65 0.95 -13.61
CA THR A 111 -6.67 1.91 -13.17
C THR A 111 -6.03 3.16 -12.57
N ARG A 112 -6.83 4.21 -12.42
CA ARG A 112 -6.43 5.44 -11.75
C ARG A 112 -6.01 5.19 -10.30
N TYR A 113 -6.68 4.26 -9.63
CA TYR A 113 -6.34 3.89 -8.26
C TYR A 113 -5.03 3.10 -8.21
N ARG A 114 -4.86 2.10 -9.07
CA ARG A 114 -3.61 1.34 -9.17
C ARG A 114 -2.42 2.24 -9.50
N ALA A 115 -2.60 3.20 -10.42
CA ALA A 115 -1.59 4.21 -10.70
C ALA A 115 -1.24 5.05 -9.46
N SER A 116 -2.23 5.44 -8.65
CA SER A 116 -2.01 6.16 -7.38
C SER A 116 -1.20 5.33 -6.38
N ALA A 117 -1.51 4.04 -6.22
CA ALA A 117 -0.76 3.15 -5.34
C ALA A 117 0.69 2.97 -5.81
N LEU A 118 0.91 2.70 -7.11
CA LEU A 118 2.25 2.54 -7.69
C LEU A 118 3.09 3.81 -7.56
N ILE A 119 2.50 4.99 -7.76
CA ILE A 119 3.20 6.27 -7.61
C ILE A 119 3.57 6.52 -6.14
N THR A 120 2.63 6.28 -5.22
CA THR A 120 2.86 6.39 -3.78
C THR A 120 3.99 5.46 -3.33
N PHE A 121 3.98 4.21 -3.80
CA PHE A 121 5.06 3.27 -3.53
C PHE A 121 6.40 3.81 -4.03
N GLN A 122 6.47 4.30 -5.28
CA GLN A 122 7.71 4.82 -5.86
C GLN A 122 8.30 5.97 -5.05
N PHE A 123 7.47 6.93 -4.62
CA PHE A 123 7.94 8.05 -3.80
C PHE A 123 8.45 7.62 -2.42
N ASN A 124 7.84 6.61 -1.82
CA ASN A 124 8.16 6.16 -0.46
C ASN A 124 9.09 4.93 -0.43
N ARG A 125 9.48 4.39 -1.60
CA ARG A 125 10.20 3.12 -1.74
C ARG A 125 11.46 3.06 -0.89
N ARG A 126 12.20 4.17 -0.79
CA ARG A 126 13.44 4.24 -0.01
C ARG A 126 13.17 4.01 1.48
N ASP A 127 12.17 4.69 2.02
CA ASP A 127 11.83 4.59 3.45
C ASP A 127 11.15 3.26 3.78
N ILE A 128 10.24 2.80 2.91
CA ILE A 128 9.63 1.46 3.01
C ILE A 128 10.74 0.40 3.06
N ARG A 129 11.66 0.41 2.09
CA ARG A 129 12.76 -0.55 2.04
C ARG A 129 13.62 -0.48 3.30
N ARG A 130 13.95 0.73 3.78
CA ARG A 130 14.74 0.91 5.00
C ARG A 130 14.03 0.26 6.20
N LEU A 131 12.75 0.57 6.41
CA LEU A 131 11.97 0.09 7.55
C LEU A 131 11.79 -1.44 7.51
N VAL A 132 11.38 -1.98 6.37
CA VAL A 132 11.17 -3.42 6.17
C VAL A 132 12.47 -4.19 6.37
N MET A 133 13.59 -3.71 5.82
CA MET A 133 14.90 -4.36 5.98
C MET A 133 15.45 -4.24 7.41
N SER A 134 15.18 -3.12 8.11
CA SER A 134 15.60 -2.94 9.50
C SER A 134 14.79 -3.77 10.50
N ALA A 135 13.57 -4.14 10.13
CA ALA A 135 12.66 -4.91 10.95
C ALA A 135 12.73 -6.42 10.66
N ALA A 136 13.38 -6.81 9.57
CA ALA A 136 13.66 -8.20 9.24
C ALA A 136 14.56 -8.82 10.33
N PRO A 137 14.28 -10.06 10.76
CA PRO A 137 15.13 -10.74 11.73
C PRO A 137 16.57 -10.83 11.20
N GLU A 138 17.57 -10.70 12.07
CA GLU A 138 18.96 -10.91 11.67
C GLU A 138 19.07 -12.28 10.99
N ARG A 139 19.64 -12.33 9.77
CA ARG A 139 20.02 -13.58 9.14
C ARG A 139 20.93 -14.31 10.11
N ARG A 140 20.41 -15.32 10.79
CA ARG A 140 21.25 -16.33 11.42
C ARG A 140 22.00 -17.00 10.29
N ALA A 141 23.25 -16.56 10.08
CA ALA A 141 24.21 -17.28 9.27
C ALA A 141 24.28 -18.71 9.83
N ALA A 142 23.78 -19.65 9.03
CA ALA A 142 23.98 -21.08 9.27
C ALA A 142 25.37 -21.48 8.78
#